data_AF-K6YET7-F1
#
_entry.id   AF-K6YET7-F1
#
_cell.length_a   1.000
_cell.length_b   1.000
_cell.length_c   1.000
_cell.angle_alpha   90.00
_cell.angle_beta   90.00
_cell.angle_gamma   90.00
#
_symmetry.space_group_name_H-M   'P 1'
#
loop_
_entity.id
_entity.type
_entity.pdbx_description
1 polymer ?
#
loop_
_entity_poly.entity_id
_entity_poly.type
_entity_poly.pdbx_seq_one_letter_code
_entity_poly.pdbx_strand_id
1 'polypeptide(L)' 'MGGAVNGNQIYGKIPPPSFEHDADAGNGRLIPSVSVEQFAAPMGRWFGLSDDQLITALPNLVNFPQALLNFV' A
#
# COMPACT_ATOMS: atom_id res chain seq x y z
N MET A 1 0.16 -14.95 16.63
CA MET A 1 -0.15 -14.02 15.52
C MET A 1 1.04 -13.08 15.36
N GLY A 2 1.76 -13.09 14.23
CA GLY A 2 2.87 -12.16 14.00
C GLY A 2 4.16 -12.76 13.39
N GLY A 3 4.34 -14.08 13.40
CA GLY A 3 5.57 -14.72 12.90
C GLY A 3 5.84 -14.53 11.41
N ALA A 4 4.84 -14.16 10.61
CA ALA A 4 4.97 -13.88 9.18
C ALA A 4 5.22 -12.39 8.88
N VAL A 5 5.10 -11.49 9.87
CA VAL A 5 5.17 -10.04 9.61
C VAL A 5 6.62 -9.60 9.42
N ASN A 6 6.92 -9.04 8.24
CA ASN A 6 8.21 -8.43 7.93
C ASN A 6 8.25 -6.97 8.43
N GLY A 7 8.41 -6.81 9.76
CA GLY A 7 8.49 -5.50 10.42
C GLY A 7 9.77 -4.71 10.11
N ASN A 8 9.90 -3.52 10.73
CA ASN A 8 11.04 -2.59 10.56
C ASN A 8 11.22 -2.08 9.12
N GLN A 9 10.16 -2.08 8.33
CA GLN A 9 10.15 -1.55 6.97
C GLN A 9 9.15 -0.41 6.85
N ILE A 10 9.56 0.64 6.15
CA ILE A 10 8.67 1.73 5.76
C ILE A 10 8.29 1.50 4.31
N TYR A 11 6.99 1.39 4.05
CA TYR A 11 6.45 1.23 2.71
C TYR A 11 6.01 2.57 2.15
N GLY A 12 6.52 2.89 0.97
CA GLY A 12 6.33 4.19 0.31
C GLY A 12 7.51 5.13 0.47
N LYS A 13 7.31 6.38 0.05
CA LYS A 13 8.32 7.43 0.08
C LYS A 13 7.93 8.45 1.14
N ILE A 14 8.86 8.73 2.05
CA ILE A 14 8.69 9.82 3.02
C ILE A 14 8.90 11.13 2.26
N PRO A 15 7.91 12.03 2.22
CA PRO A 15 8.04 13.31 1.54
C PRO A 15 8.97 14.26 2.31
N PRO A 16 9.54 15.28 1.63
CA PRO A 16 10.31 16.33 2.29
C PRO A 16 9.49 17.07 3.35
N PRO A 17 10.12 17.57 4.43
CA PRO A 17 9.44 18.38 5.44
C PRO A 17 9.30 19.86 5.00
N SER A 18 8.80 20.08 3.78
CA SER A 18 8.55 21.40 3.19
C SER A 18 7.21 21.41 2.47
N PHE A 19 6.72 22.58 2.04
CA PHE A 19 5.55 22.68 1.16
C PHE A 19 5.96 22.61 -0.33
N GLU A 20 4.96 22.51 -1.22
CA GLU A 20 5.12 22.63 -2.68
C GLU A 20 6.01 21.54 -3.33
N HIS A 21 6.09 20.35 -2.73
CA HIS A 21 6.72 19.18 -3.36
C HIS A 21 5.68 18.34 -4.13
N ASP A 22 6.15 17.38 -4.94
CA ASP A 22 5.31 16.54 -5.82
C ASP A 22 4.21 15.71 -5.12
N ALA A 23 4.30 15.57 -3.80
CA ALA A 23 3.34 14.84 -2.98
C ALA A 23 2.53 15.77 -2.08
N ASP A 24 2.60 17.09 -2.28
CA ASP A 24 1.77 18.08 -1.60
C ASP A 24 0.54 18.38 -2.47
N ALA A 25 -0.64 18.00 -1.98
CA ALA A 25 -1.93 18.34 -2.60
C ALA A 25 -2.43 19.74 -2.18
N GLY A 26 -1.55 20.58 -1.65
CA GLY A 26 -1.80 21.93 -1.14
C GLY A 26 -2.02 21.96 0.37
N ASN A 27 -1.49 23.00 1.01
CA ASN A 27 -1.55 23.24 2.46
C ASN A 27 -0.96 22.10 3.30
N GLY A 28 0.03 21.36 2.77
CA GLY A 28 0.70 20.26 3.48
C GLY A 28 -0.09 18.96 3.52
N ARG A 29 -1.16 18.82 2.73
CA ARG A 29 -1.85 17.55 2.60
C ARG A 29 -1.02 16.60 1.75
N LEU A 30 -0.59 15.50 2.36
CA LEU A 30 0.29 14.53 1.70
C LEU A 30 -0.49 13.56 0.82
N ILE A 31 -0.03 13.38 -0.42
CA ILE A 31 -0.46 12.32 -1.34
C ILE A 31 0.36 11.06 -1.05
N PRO A 32 -0.27 9.95 -0.61
CA PRO A 32 0.46 8.72 -0.36
C PRO A 32 1.06 8.15 -1.65
N SER A 33 2.31 7.67 -1.57
CA SER A 33 2.95 6.94 -2.68
C SER A 33 2.48 5.47 -2.78
N VAL A 34 1.71 5.00 -1.81
CA VAL A 34 1.21 3.63 -1.71
C VAL A 34 -0.30 3.69 -1.55
N SER A 35 -1.01 2.94 -2.38
CA SER A 35 -2.47 2.84 -2.32
C SER A 35 -2.94 2.02 -1.11
N VAL A 36 -4.13 2.33 -0.62
CA VAL A 36 -4.84 1.52 0.38
C VAL A 36 -5.02 0.08 -0.11
N GLU A 37 -5.24 -0.13 -1.40
CA GLU A 37 -5.43 -1.49 -1.96
C GLU A 37 -4.13 -2.29 -1.99
N GLN A 38 -2.99 -1.67 -2.30
CA GLN A 38 -1.67 -2.32 -2.20
C GLN A 38 -1.36 -2.73 -0.76
N PHE A 39 -1.79 -1.93 0.21
CA PHE A 39 -1.67 -2.26 1.63
C PHE A 39 -2.66 -3.35 2.06
N ALA A 40 -3.88 -3.38 1.52
CA ALA A 40 -4.90 -4.36 1.86
C ALA A 40 -4.64 -5.75 1.27
N ALA A 41 -4.05 -5.84 0.08
CA ALA A 41 -3.90 -7.09 -0.65
C ALA A 41 -3.10 -8.18 0.10
N PRO A 42 -1.95 -7.88 0.76
CA PRO A 42 -1.22 -8.88 1.56
C PRO A 42 -2.03 -9.40 2.75
N MET A 43 -2.87 -8.56 3.38
CA MET A 43 -3.77 -8.99 4.45
C MET A 43 -4.86 -9.94 3.92
N GLY A 44 -5.45 -9.61 2.76
CA GLY A 44 -6.43 -10.49 2.11
C GLY A 44 -5.84 -11.85 1.76
N ARG A 45 -4.61 -11.88 1.23
CA ARG A 45 -3.89 -13.13 0.95
C ARG A 45 -3.57 -13.91 2.23
N TRP A 46 -3.18 -13.21 3.29
CA TRP A 46 -2.96 -13.83 4.60
C TRP A 46 -4.22 -14.45 5.19
N PHE A 47 -5.39 -13.85 4.93
CA PHE A 47 -6.70 -14.39 5.31
C PHE A 47 -7.23 -15.49 4.35
N GLY A 48 -6.45 -15.85 3.33
CA GLY A 48 -6.73 -16.99 2.46
C GLY A 48 -7.51 -16.65 1.18
N LEU A 49 -7.61 -15.38 0.79
CA LEU A 49 -8.21 -15.01 -0.50
C LEU A 49 -7.32 -15.48 -1.66
N SER A 50 -7.94 -15.97 -2.73
CA SER A 50 -7.27 -16.18 -4.02
C SER A 50 -7.02 -14.85 -4.75
N ASP A 51 -6.19 -14.88 -5.80
CA ASP A 51 -5.90 -13.68 -6.58
C ASP A 51 -7.15 -13.11 -7.27
N ASP A 52 -8.07 -13.95 -7.77
CA ASP A 52 -9.35 -13.50 -8.33
C ASP A 52 -10.25 -12.84 -7.29
N GLN A 53 -10.27 -13.38 -6.06
CA GLN A 53 -11.03 -12.79 -4.95
C GLN A 53 -10.42 -11.46 -4.50
N LEU A 54 -9.09 -11.34 -4.53
CA LEU A 54 -8.40 -10.08 -4.28
C LEU A 54 -8.75 -9.03 -5.33
N ILE A 55 -8.70 -9.36 -6.62
CA ILE A 55 -9.07 -8.44 -7.71
C ILE A 55 -10.53 -8.02 -7.60
N THR A 56 -11.42 -8.94 -7.20
CA THR A 56 -12.84 -8.65 -7.00
C THR A 56 -13.07 -7.68 -5.82
N ALA A 57 -12.34 -7.85 -4.72
CA ALA A 57 -12.45 -7.01 -3.53
C ALA A 57 -11.68 -5.69 -3.63
N LEU A 58 -10.59 -5.67 -4.40
CA LEU A 58 -9.64 -4.57 -4.57
C LEU A 58 -9.47 -4.32 -6.10
N PRO A 59 -10.48 -3.71 -6.74
CA PRO A 59 -10.53 -3.64 -8.21
C PRO A 59 -9.46 -2.71 -8.80
N ASN A 60 -8.94 -1.74 -8.05
CA ASN A 60 -7.86 -0.89 -8.53
C ASN A 60 -6.48 -1.53 -8.40
N LEU A 61 -6.37 -2.70 -7.76
CA LEU A 61 -5.11 -3.40 -7.54
C LEU A 61 -4.36 -3.69 -8.85
N VAL A 62 -5.10 -3.91 -9.94
CA VAL A 62 -4.56 -4.11 -11.30
C VAL A 62 -3.78 -2.93 -11.85
N ASN A 63 -4.01 -1.73 -11.30
CA ASN A 63 -3.36 -0.50 -11.77
C ASN A 63 -1.95 -0.32 -11.20
N PHE A 64 -1.52 -1.19 -10.26
CA PHE A 64 -0.24 -1.04 -9.58
C PHE A 64 0.76 -2.11 -10.02
N PRO A 65 1.96 -1.72 -10.50
CA PRO A 65 3.02 -2.67 -10.87
C PRO A 65 3.44 -3.58 -9.72
N GLN A 66 3.39 -3.07 -8.50
CA GLN A 66 3.55 -3.85 -7.27
C GLN A 66 2.20 -3.96 -6.56
N ALA A 67 1.39 -4.94 -6.96
CA ALA A 67 0.08 -5.18 -6.36
C ALA A 67 0.18 -5.57 -4.87
N LEU A 68 1.10 -6.46 -4.50
CA LEU A 68 1.28 -6.90 -3.11
C LEU A 68 2.54 -6.29 -2.49
N LEU A 69 2.36 -5.60 -1.36
CA LEU A 69 3.46 -5.22 -0.48
C LEU A 69 3.94 -6.43 0.34
N ASN A 70 5.23 -6.49 0.65
CA ASN A 70 5.84 -7.70 1.25
C ASN A 70 5.93 -7.64 2.80
N PHE A 71 4.88 -7.16 3.47
CA PHE A 71 4.91 -6.99 4.94
C PHE A 71 4.35 -8.19 5.73
N VAL A 72 3.73 -9.16 5.06
CA VAL A 72 3.32 -10.48 5.58
C VAL A 72 3.67 -11.54 4.56
#